data_AF-A0ABD3U755-F1
#
_entry.id   AF-A0ABD3U755-F1
#
_cell.length_a   1.000
_cell.length_b   1.000
_cell.length_c   1.000
_cell.angle_alpha   90.00
_cell.angle_beta   90.00
_cell.angle_gamma   90.00
#
_symmetry.space_group_name_H-M   'P 1'
#
loop_
_entity.id
_entity.type
_entity.pdbx_description
1 polymer ?
#
loop_
_entity_poly.entity_id
_entity_poly.type
_entity_poly.pdbx_seq_one_letter_code
_entity_poly.pdbx_strand_id
1 'polypeptide(L)'
;MQLHFSPSMRSITISSSNSAGNVNGGGGDLMKIKVASRHISYRTLFHTILILAFLLPFVFILTAIVTLEGVNKCSSFDCLGRRLGPKLLGRTDDSGRLVKDFVKILNQVNSEKVPDGLNLPDSFNQLVSEMKNNKCSSKEFALILKGMMERYEREIRESKFAELMNKHFAASAIPKGIYCLSLRLTDEYSSNAHARKQLPSPELLPLLSDNSYHHFVLSTDNILAASVVVTSAVQSSLHPEKIVFHVITDKKTYAGMHSWFALNSVSPAIVEVKGVHQFDWLTRENVPVLEAVENHNVIRNYYHGNHIAGANLSDTTPRSFASKLQARSPKYISLLNHLRIYLPELFPNVDKVVFLDDDVVIQRDLSPLWEIDLNGKVNGAVETCKGEDEWVMSKRLRNYFNFSHPLIAKNLNPDECAWAYGMNIFDLRAWRKTNIRNTYHSWLKENLKSNLTMWKLGTLPPALIAFRGYVHPIEPSWHMLGLGYQNKTNLENVKKAAVIHYNGQSKPWLDIGFEHLRPFWTKYVNYSNDFVRNCHILE
;
A
#
# COMPACT_ATOMS: atom_id res chain seq x y z
N MET A 1 29.01 4.95 28.04
CA MET A 1 28.06 5.68 27.18
C MET A 1 27.64 4.72 26.09
N GLN A 2 26.43 4.14 26.17
CA GLN A 2 25.91 3.28 25.12
C GLN A 2 24.94 4.08 24.25
N LEU A 3 25.14 4.02 22.94
CA LEU A 3 24.31 4.67 21.94
C LEU A 3 23.38 3.62 21.35
N HIS A 4 22.07 3.76 21.57
CA HIS A 4 21.07 2.93 20.90
C HIS A 4 20.47 3.71 19.73
N PHE A 5 20.58 3.12 18.54
CA PHE A 5 19.95 3.62 17.32
C PHE A 5 18.68 2.83 17.03
N SER A 6 17.59 3.52 16.71
CA SER A 6 16.39 2.84 16.23
C SER A 6 16.62 2.31 14.81
N PRO A 7 16.00 1.18 14.42
CA PRO A 7 16.19 0.57 13.09
C PRO A 7 15.84 1.49 11.90
N SER A 8 15.11 2.59 12.14
CA SER A 8 14.74 3.58 11.12
C SER A 8 15.55 4.89 11.21
N MET A 9 16.55 4.97 12.10
CA MET A 9 17.43 6.13 12.33
C MET A 9 16.73 7.48 12.61
N ARG A 10 15.48 7.49 13.07
CA ARG A 10 14.72 8.74 13.27
C ARG A 10 14.90 9.42 14.64
N SER A 11 15.57 8.78 15.59
CA SER A 11 15.86 9.37 16.91
C SER A 11 17.07 8.72 17.58
N ILE A 12 17.85 9.51 18.34
CA ILE A 12 19.00 9.06 19.14
C ILE A 12 18.67 9.31 20.61
N THR A 13 18.77 8.29 21.46
CA THR A 13 18.63 8.43 22.92
C THR A 13 19.94 8.06 23.59
N ILE A 14 20.41 8.89 24.50
CA ILE A 14 21.65 8.69 25.26
C ILE A 14 21.27 8.36 26.70
N SER A 15 21.74 7.22 27.22
CA SER A 15 21.67 6.90 28.64
C SER A 15 23.06 6.63 29.21
N SER A 16 23.30 7.11 30.43
CA SER A 16 24.51 6.80 31.21
C SER A 16 24.15 5.83 32.34
N SER A 17 24.67 4.62 32.29
CA SER A 17 24.65 3.69 33.42
C SER A 17 25.78 4.03 34.39
N ASN A 18 25.44 4.28 35.65
CA ASN A 18 26.37 4.27 36.77
C ASN A 18 26.08 3.03 37.63
N SER A 19 27.04 2.10 37.63
CA SER A 19 27.21 0.99 38.58
C SER A 19 28.67 0.56 38.41
N ALA A 20 29.50 0.28 39.41
CA ALA A 20 29.34 -0.17 40.78
C ALA A 20 30.50 0.45 41.62
N GLY A 21 30.68 0.26 42.93
CA GLY A 21 30.19 -0.72 43.87
C GLY A 21 30.76 -0.40 45.25
N ASN A 22 29.99 -0.77 46.25
CA ASN A 22 30.28 -0.70 47.68
C ASN A 22 31.08 -1.96 48.07
N VAL A 23 32.10 -1.87 48.95
CA VAL A 23 32.51 -2.86 49.99
C VAL A 23 33.78 -2.38 50.74
N ASN A 24 33.57 -2.08 52.03
CA ASN A 24 34.35 -2.31 53.27
C ASN A 24 35.89 -2.16 53.37
N GLY A 25 36.31 -1.36 54.37
CA GLY A 25 36.95 -1.90 55.59
C GLY A 25 38.40 -1.51 55.93
N GLY A 26 38.59 -0.85 57.09
CA GLY A 26 39.88 -0.69 57.83
C GLY A 26 40.71 0.52 57.38
N GLY A 27 41.26 1.40 58.22
CA GLY A 27 41.61 1.35 59.64
C GLY A 27 43.02 1.98 59.78
N GLY A 28 43.13 3.12 60.45
CA GLY A 28 44.40 3.70 60.95
C GLY A 28 45.33 4.37 59.92
N ASP A 29 45.42 5.70 59.92
CA ASP A 29 46.40 6.46 60.71
C ASP A 29 46.61 7.86 60.09
N LEU A 30 46.17 8.89 60.82
CA LEU A 30 46.25 10.30 60.41
C LEU A 30 47.66 10.83 60.72
N MET A 31 48.42 11.07 59.66
CA MET A 31 49.72 11.73 59.73
C MET A 31 49.54 13.20 60.15
N LYS A 32 50.10 13.52 61.32
CA LYS A 32 50.18 14.84 61.96
C LYS A 32 50.66 15.92 60.98
N ILE A 33 49.83 16.95 60.76
CA ILE A 33 50.28 18.27 60.32
C ILE A 33 50.00 19.25 61.46
N LYS A 34 51.09 19.70 62.11
CA LYS A 34 51.10 20.84 63.04
C LYS A 34 50.65 22.08 62.28
N VAL A 35 49.45 22.59 62.57
CA VAL A 35 49.03 23.94 62.19
C VAL A 35 49.09 24.82 63.42
N ALA A 36 49.94 25.85 63.34
CA ALA A 36 50.07 26.87 64.37
C ALA A 36 48.73 27.61 64.56
N SER A 37 48.33 27.78 65.81
CA SER A 37 47.15 28.56 66.20
C SER A 37 47.35 30.03 65.84
N ARG A 38 46.74 30.49 64.74
CA ARG A 38 46.47 31.91 64.54
C ARG A 38 45.07 32.21 65.04
N HIS A 39 44.98 33.02 66.09
CA HIS A 39 43.74 33.58 66.59
C HIS A 39 43.04 34.37 65.47
N ILE A 40 42.04 33.77 64.84
CA ILE A 40 41.08 34.48 63.99
C ILE A 40 40.01 35.01 64.93
N SER A 41 39.86 36.33 64.98
CA SER A 41 38.82 36.99 65.76
C SER A 41 37.43 36.45 65.36
N TYR A 42 36.63 36.07 66.35
CA TYR A 42 35.27 35.55 66.18
C TYR A 42 34.39 36.47 65.30
N ARG A 43 34.70 37.78 65.30
CA ARG A 43 34.03 38.80 64.49
C ARG A 43 34.29 38.64 62.99
N THR A 44 35.49 38.24 62.58
CA THR A 44 35.83 37.99 61.17
C THR A 44 35.24 36.67 60.69
N LEU A 45 35.24 35.64 61.56
CA LEU A 45 34.65 34.33 61.25
C LEU A 45 33.13 34.45 61.02
N PHE A 46 32.45 35.24 61.86
CA PHE A 46 31.01 35.50 61.74
C PHE A 46 30.66 36.18 60.41
N HIS A 47 31.39 37.23 60.02
CA HIS A 47 31.16 37.90 58.74
C HIS A 47 31.49 37.01 57.53
N THR A 48 32.54 36.19 57.59
CA THR A 48 32.82 35.22 56.51
C THR A 48 31.74 34.15 56.37
N ILE A 49 31.21 33.65 57.49
CA ILE A 49 30.12 32.66 57.48
C ILE A 49 28.83 33.30 56.96
N LEU A 50 28.53 34.55 57.36
CA LEU A 50 27.36 35.29 56.88
C LEU A 50 27.45 35.54 55.37
N ILE A 51 28.61 35.94 54.86
CA ILE A 51 28.85 36.17 53.43
C ILE A 51 28.71 34.86 52.64
N LEU A 52 29.29 33.76 53.14
CA LEU A 52 29.14 32.44 52.52
C LEU A 52 27.69 31.94 52.54
N ALA A 53 26.94 32.17 53.63
CA ALA A 53 25.54 31.80 53.76
C ALA A 53 24.63 32.55 52.77
N PHE A 54 24.98 33.77 52.37
CA PHE A 54 24.26 34.53 51.35
C PHE A 54 24.73 34.23 49.91
N LEU A 55 26.02 33.98 49.69
CA LEU A 55 26.56 33.73 48.34
C LEU A 55 26.31 32.31 47.84
N LEU A 56 26.38 31.30 48.70
CA LEU A 56 26.24 29.90 48.29
C LEU A 56 24.86 29.58 47.69
N PRO A 57 23.72 30.05 48.25
CA PRO A 57 22.41 29.86 47.63
C PRO A 57 22.31 30.56 46.27
N PHE A 58 22.94 31.74 46.12
CA PHE A 58 22.90 32.50 44.87
C PHE A 58 23.71 31.80 43.76
N VAL A 59 24.88 31.25 44.10
CA VAL A 59 25.69 30.44 43.19
C VAL A 59 24.99 29.13 42.84
N PHE A 60 24.31 28.50 43.81
CA PHE A 60 23.54 27.28 43.58
C PHE A 60 22.33 27.54 42.66
N ILE A 61 21.59 28.63 42.86
CA ILE A 61 20.47 29.02 41.98
C ILE A 61 20.97 29.36 40.57
N LEU A 62 22.07 30.12 40.46
CA LEU A 62 22.65 30.48 39.16
C LEU A 62 23.12 29.24 38.37
N THR A 63 23.77 28.29 39.05
CA THR A 63 24.21 27.03 38.42
C THR A 63 23.06 26.09 38.12
N ALA A 64 22.04 26.01 38.98
CA ALA A 64 20.84 25.22 38.75
C ALA A 64 20.02 25.74 37.55
N ILE A 65 19.87 27.06 37.40
CA ILE A 65 19.18 27.69 36.26
C ILE A 65 19.92 27.38 34.95
N VAL A 66 21.26 27.46 34.94
CA VAL A 66 22.11 27.12 33.78
C VAL A 66 21.98 25.64 33.38
N THR A 67 21.64 24.74 34.31
CA THR A 67 21.42 23.32 34.03
C THR A 67 19.97 22.96 33.64
N LEU A 68 18.99 23.82 33.96
CA LEU A 68 17.57 23.55 33.73
C LEU A 68 17.03 24.16 32.43
N GLU A 69 17.65 25.20 31.86
CA GLU A 69 17.27 25.73 30.55
C GLU A 69 17.99 25.02 29.41
N GLY A 70 17.25 24.14 28.76
CA GLY A 70 17.66 23.40 27.59
C GLY A 70 18.15 24.28 26.43
N VAL A 71 19.14 23.74 25.74
CA VAL A 71 19.68 24.17 24.45
C VAL A 71 18.55 24.57 23.50
N ASN A 72 18.45 25.87 23.16
CA ASN A 72 17.80 26.48 21.98
C ASN A 72 16.86 27.66 22.30
N LYS A 73 17.41 28.78 22.79
CA LYS A 73 16.98 30.17 22.46
C LYS A 73 17.89 31.15 23.20
N CYS A 74 18.77 31.83 22.47
CA CYS A 74 19.64 32.86 23.05
C CYS A 74 19.18 34.22 22.54
N SER A 75 18.40 34.95 23.34
CA SER A 75 18.05 36.35 23.10
C SER A 75 18.72 37.22 24.16
N SER A 76 19.54 38.16 23.67
CA SER A 76 20.14 39.36 24.29
C SER A 76 20.34 39.43 25.81
N PHE A 77 21.59 39.79 26.17
CA PHE A 77 22.18 40.14 27.48
C PHE A 77 22.91 39.03 28.27
N ASP A 78 22.55 37.74 28.13
CA ASP A 78 23.19 36.67 28.93
C ASP A 78 24.47 36.05 28.31
N CYS A 79 24.90 36.53 27.15
CA CYS A 79 26.16 36.11 26.51
C CYS A 79 27.40 36.86 27.02
N LEU A 80 27.26 37.84 27.93
CA LEU A 80 28.42 38.58 28.43
C LEU A 80 29.35 37.73 29.30
N GLY A 81 28.83 36.72 30.01
CA GLY A 81 29.62 35.78 30.80
C GLY A 81 30.52 34.86 29.96
N ARG A 82 30.22 34.66 28.66
CA ARG A 82 31.09 33.91 27.72
C ARG A 82 32.12 34.77 27.00
N ARG A 83 32.07 36.11 27.16
CA ARG A 83 33.06 37.02 26.54
C ARG A 83 34.26 37.28 27.46
N LEU A 84 34.15 36.97 28.77
CA LEU A 84 35.16 37.27 29.78
C LEU A 84 35.59 36.04 30.61
N GLY A 85 35.77 34.89 29.95
CA GLY A 85 36.54 33.75 30.47
C GLY A 85 36.51 32.54 29.51
N PRO A 86 37.59 31.74 29.32
CA PRO A 86 39.02 32.01 29.48
C PRO A 86 39.60 32.52 28.15
N LYS A 87 39.50 33.84 27.89
CA LYS A 87 40.34 34.50 26.87
C LYS A 87 41.71 34.93 27.41
N LEU A 88 41.93 34.79 28.73
CA LEU A 88 43.22 35.06 29.38
C LEU A 88 44.20 33.87 29.36
N LEU A 89 43.73 32.66 29.04
CA LEU A 89 44.57 31.50 28.75
C LEU A 89 44.06 30.91 27.44
N GLY A 90 44.74 31.23 26.34
CA GLY A 90 44.31 30.97 24.96
C GLY A 90 43.98 29.52 24.63
N ARG A 91 42.76 29.10 24.96
CA ARG A 91 42.13 27.90 24.40
C ARG A 91 40.95 28.35 23.56
N THR A 92 41.21 28.56 22.28
CA THR A 92 40.18 28.69 21.25
C THR A 92 39.29 27.45 21.29
N ASP A 93 37.98 27.64 21.15
CA ASP A 93 37.01 26.56 21.02
C ASP A 93 37.19 25.88 19.64
N ASP A 94 38.21 25.01 19.56
CA ASP A 94 38.63 24.32 18.33
C ASP A 94 37.58 23.35 17.80
N SER A 95 36.61 22.95 18.65
CA SER A 95 35.54 22.02 18.28
C SER A 95 34.63 22.57 17.18
N GLY A 96 34.18 23.82 17.32
CA GLY A 96 33.36 24.49 16.32
C GLY A 96 34.11 24.82 15.03
N ARG A 97 35.43 24.98 15.11
CA ARG A 97 36.30 25.17 13.94
C ARG A 97 36.48 23.87 13.15
N LEU A 98 36.77 22.76 13.84
CA LEU A 98 36.89 21.43 13.23
C LEU A 98 35.63 20.99 12.50
N VAL A 99 34.44 21.22 13.08
CA VAL A 99 33.16 20.90 12.44
C VAL A 99 32.95 21.73 11.17
N LYS A 100 33.25 23.04 11.21
CA LYS A 100 33.15 23.92 10.03
C LYS A 100 34.11 23.48 8.92
N ASP A 101 35.34 23.14 9.28
CA ASP A 101 36.35 22.67 8.33
C ASP A 101 35.93 21.33 7.71
N PHE A 102 35.37 20.42 8.50
CA PHE A 102 34.85 19.15 8.01
C PHE A 102 33.66 19.30 7.06
N VAL A 103 32.69 20.17 7.39
CA VAL A 103 31.57 20.50 6.49
C VAL A 103 32.05 21.10 5.18
N LYS A 104 33.07 21.98 5.23
CA LYS A 104 33.69 22.55 4.03
C LYS A 104 34.30 21.47 3.14
N ILE A 105 34.97 20.48 3.73
CA ILE A 105 35.55 19.33 3.03
C ILE A 105 34.45 18.46 2.41
N LEU A 106 33.39 18.14 3.15
CA LEU A 106 32.26 17.38 2.61
C LEU A 106 31.62 18.09 1.41
N ASN A 107 31.42 19.41 1.49
CA ASN A 107 30.90 20.20 0.38
C ASN A 107 31.83 20.21 -0.83
N GLN A 108 33.15 20.24 -0.60
CA GLN A 108 34.13 20.15 -1.67
C GLN A 108 34.08 18.77 -2.35
N VAL A 109 34.09 17.70 -1.56
CA VAL A 109 34.06 16.31 -2.04
C VAL A 109 32.73 15.96 -2.71
N ASN A 110 31.63 16.61 -2.32
CA ASN A 110 30.33 16.41 -2.96
C ASN A 110 30.39 16.67 -4.48
N SER A 111 31.21 17.63 -4.92
CA SER A 111 31.41 17.96 -6.33
C SER A 111 32.49 17.12 -7.03
N GLU A 112 33.34 16.41 -6.29
CA GLU A 112 34.42 15.58 -6.82
C GLU A 112 33.92 14.16 -7.13
N LYS A 113 34.35 13.54 -8.23
CA LYS A 113 34.05 12.12 -8.50
C LYS A 113 34.88 11.24 -7.57
N VAL A 114 34.26 10.18 -7.03
CA VAL A 114 34.98 9.15 -6.28
C VAL A 114 35.89 8.40 -7.25
N PRO A 115 37.20 8.24 -6.97
CA PRO A 115 38.12 7.51 -7.85
C PRO A 115 37.74 6.03 -7.98
N ASP A 116 37.77 5.49 -9.20
CA ASP A 116 37.37 4.09 -9.49
C ASP A 116 38.23 3.02 -8.80
N GLY A 117 39.47 3.37 -8.40
CA GLY A 117 40.40 2.49 -7.69
C GLY A 117 40.47 2.69 -6.18
N LEU A 118 39.55 3.48 -5.59
CA LEU A 118 39.52 3.71 -4.15
C LEU A 118 39.01 2.45 -3.43
N ASN A 119 39.80 1.89 -2.52
CA ASN A 119 39.36 0.78 -1.68
C ASN A 119 38.30 1.27 -0.68
N LEU A 120 37.06 0.80 -0.87
CA LEU A 120 35.93 1.15 -0.01
C LEU A 120 35.72 0.03 1.04
N PRO A 121 35.70 0.35 2.35
CA PRO A 121 35.38 -0.62 3.39
C PRO A 121 33.98 -1.22 3.18
N ASP A 122 33.78 -2.51 3.47
CA ASP A 122 32.49 -3.18 3.26
C ASP A 122 31.44 -2.83 4.31
N SER A 123 31.88 -2.33 5.48
CA SER A 123 31.01 -1.94 6.58
C SER A 123 31.50 -0.68 7.29
N PHE A 124 30.58 -0.02 7.98
CA PHE A 124 30.92 1.10 8.87
C PHE A 124 31.93 0.69 9.96
N ASN A 125 31.84 -0.54 10.47
CA ASN A 125 32.80 -1.03 11.47
C ASN A 125 34.21 -1.15 10.91
N GLN A 126 34.33 -1.62 9.66
CA GLN A 126 35.61 -1.70 8.97
C GLN A 126 36.17 -0.30 8.70
N LEU A 127 35.34 0.65 8.25
CA LEU A 127 35.75 2.06 8.12
C LEU A 127 36.31 2.60 9.44
N VAL A 128 35.60 2.39 10.56
CA VAL A 128 36.06 2.84 11.88
C VAL A 128 37.38 2.17 12.29
N SER A 129 37.55 0.88 12.01
CA SER A 129 38.77 0.13 12.32
C SER A 129 39.97 0.65 11.52
N GLU A 130 39.79 0.84 10.22
CA GLU A 130 40.83 1.36 9.33
C GLU A 130 41.23 2.79 9.71
N MET A 131 40.25 3.63 10.07
CA MET A 131 40.51 5.01 10.50
C MET A 131 41.21 5.11 11.86
N LYS A 132 41.06 4.10 12.73
CA LYS A 132 41.82 4.02 13.99
C LYS A 132 43.28 3.64 13.77
N ASN A 133 43.54 2.80 12.77
CA ASN A 133 44.86 2.21 12.52
C ASN A 133 45.68 3.00 11.48
N ASN A 134 45.03 3.76 10.60
CA ASN A 134 45.67 4.54 9.54
C ASN A 134 45.51 6.05 9.76
N LYS A 135 46.54 6.83 9.42
CA LYS A 135 46.44 8.31 9.36
C LYS A 135 45.77 8.73 8.05
N CYS A 136 44.45 8.63 8.00
CA CYS A 136 43.66 9.09 6.86
C CYS A 136 43.48 10.61 6.89
N SER A 137 43.62 11.28 5.76
CA SER A 137 43.32 12.72 5.68
C SER A 137 41.81 12.96 5.75
N SER A 138 41.37 14.11 6.26
CA SER A 138 39.94 14.45 6.35
C SER A 138 39.26 14.46 4.97
N LYS A 139 40.01 14.77 3.90
CA LYS A 139 39.53 14.71 2.51
C LYS A 139 39.36 13.27 2.02
N GLU A 140 40.32 12.40 2.32
CA GLU A 140 40.28 10.99 1.97
C GLU A 140 39.17 10.25 2.72
N PHE A 141 38.97 10.55 4.02
CA PHE A 141 37.81 10.07 4.78
C PHE A 141 36.49 10.47 4.12
N ALA A 142 36.36 11.75 3.72
CA ALA A 142 35.17 12.24 3.05
C ALA A 142 34.94 11.56 1.68
N LEU A 143 36.00 11.26 0.93
CA LEU A 143 35.91 10.52 -0.34
C LEU A 143 35.50 9.05 -0.12
N ILE A 144 36.07 8.37 0.87
CA ILE A 144 35.71 6.99 1.23
C ILE A 144 34.24 6.95 1.69
N LEU A 145 33.83 7.87 2.57
CA LEU A 145 32.45 7.96 3.04
C LEU A 145 31.48 8.20 1.89
N LYS A 146 31.80 9.14 0.98
CA LYS A 146 31.00 9.40 -0.22
C LYS A 146 30.90 8.14 -1.09
N GLY A 147 32.00 7.45 -1.37
CA GLY A 147 31.99 6.21 -2.15
C GLY A 147 31.17 5.09 -1.50
N MET A 148 31.27 4.93 -0.18
CA MET A 148 30.43 3.98 0.57
C MET A 148 28.94 4.33 0.46
N MET A 149 28.59 5.62 0.61
CA MET A 149 27.20 6.09 0.47
C MET A 149 26.67 5.87 -0.94
N GLU A 150 27.42 6.24 -1.99
CA GLU A 150 27.04 6.02 -3.39
C GLU A 150 26.88 4.53 -3.71
N ARG A 151 27.76 3.66 -3.17
CA ARG A 151 27.64 2.20 -3.30
C ARG A 151 26.37 1.68 -2.63
N TYR A 152 26.11 2.06 -1.38
CA TYR A 152 24.90 1.63 -0.67
C TYR A 152 23.62 2.17 -1.30
N GLU A 153 23.61 3.42 -1.78
CA GLU A 153 22.47 3.97 -2.51
C GLU A 153 22.17 3.18 -3.79
N ARG A 154 23.21 2.79 -4.54
CA ARG A 154 23.08 1.93 -5.72
C ARG A 154 22.54 0.54 -5.36
N GLU A 155 23.10 -0.12 -4.35
CA GLU A 155 22.65 -1.45 -3.90
C GLU A 155 21.20 -1.43 -3.39
N ILE A 156 20.82 -0.42 -2.61
CA ILE A 156 19.43 -0.23 -2.15
C ILE A 156 18.50 -0.03 -3.35
N ARG A 157 18.91 0.78 -4.33
CA ARG A 157 18.12 1.04 -5.53
C ARG A 157 17.91 -0.22 -6.37
N GLU A 158 18.96 -0.98 -6.61
CA GLU A 158 18.91 -2.27 -7.34
C GLU A 158 18.03 -3.29 -6.62
N SER A 159 18.23 -3.43 -5.30
CA SER A 159 17.40 -4.27 -4.45
C SER A 159 15.93 -3.87 -4.52
N LYS A 160 15.62 -2.57 -4.58
CA LYS A 160 14.26 -2.08 -4.70
C LYS A 160 13.61 -2.44 -6.04
N PHE A 161 14.37 -2.38 -7.13
CA PHE A 161 13.88 -2.82 -8.44
C PHE A 161 13.62 -4.33 -8.47
N ALA A 162 14.53 -5.12 -7.92
CA ALA A 162 14.36 -6.57 -7.79
C ALA A 162 13.13 -6.93 -6.94
N GLU A 163 12.95 -6.26 -5.79
CA GLU A 163 11.75 -6.41 -4.94
C GLU A 163 10.47 -6.14 -5.72
N LEU A 164 10.39 -5.01 -6.43
CA LEU A 164 9.21 -4.63 -7.23
C LEU A 164 8.92 -5.65 -8.33
N MET A 165 9.97 -6.17 -8.98
CA MET A 165 9.85 -7.19 -10.02
C MET A 165 9.32 -8.50 -9.47
N ASN A 166 9.95 -9.01 -8.41
CA ASN A 166 9.55 -10.25 -7.76
C ASN A 166 8.13 -10.15 -7.21
N LYS A 167 7.77 -9.01 -6.63
CA LYS A 167 6.39 -8.75 -6.19
C LYS A 167 5.40 -8.78 -7.36
N HIS A 168 5.74 -8.22 -8.52
CA HIS A 168 4.89 -8.27 -9.70
C HIS A 168 4.67 -9.70 -10.21
N PHE A 169 5.74 -10.51 -10.27
CA PHE A 169 5.63 -11.91 -10.67
C PHE A 169 4.82 -12.72 -9.66
N ALA A 170 5.10 -12.58 -8.36
CA ALA A 170 4.34 -13.26 -7.31
C ALA A 170 2.85 -12.87 -7.34
N ALA A 171 2.52 -11.61 -7.64
CA ALA A 171 1.14 -11.13 -7.76
C ALA A 171 0.40 -11.63 -9.00
N SER A 172 1.13 -12.02 -10.05
CA SER A 172 0.58 -12.46 -11.34
C SER A 172 0.61 -13.98 -11.50
N ALA A 173 1.36 -14.69 -10.64
CA ALA A 173 1.43 -16.13 -10.64
C ALA A 173 0.14 -16.77 -10.11
N ILE A 174 -0.19 -17.95 -10.64
CA ILE A 174 -1.28 -18.78 -10.14
C ILE A 174 -0.68 -19.76 -9.11
N PRO A 175 -1.09 -19.72 -7.83
CA PRO A 175 -0.61 -20.68 -6.83
C PRO A 175 -0.92 -22.11 -7.23
N LYS A 176 -0.01 -23.04 -6.88
CA LYS A 176 -0.14 -24.47 -7.20
C LYS A 176 -1.47 -25.06 -6.73
N GLY A 177 -1.91 -24.71 -5.53
CA GLY A 177 -3.18 -25.19 -4.98
C GLY A 177 -4.39 -24.69 -5.78
N ILE A 178 -4.43 -23.41 -6.17
CA ILE A 178 -5.51 -22.85 -6.99
C ILE A 178 -5.52 -23.50 -8.39
N TYR A 179 -4.34 -23.74 -8.96
CA TYR A 179 -4.21 -24.46 -10.23
C TYR A 179 -4.72 -25.91 -10.13
N CYS A 180 -4.33 -26.63 -9.07
CA CYS A 180 -4.84 -27.97 -8.76
C CYS A 180 -6.37 -27.96 -8.66
N LEU A 181 -6.94 -27.02 -7.90
CA LEU A 181 -8.38 -26.90 -7.70
C LEU A 181 -9.12 -26.75 -9.03
N SER A 182 -8.64 -25.85 -9.90
CA SER A 182 -9.23 -25.61 -11.21
C SER A 182 -9.20 -26.86 -12.11
N LEU A 183 -8.06 -27.55 -12.17
CA LEU A 183 -7.92 -28.77 -12.96
C LEU A 183 -8.82 -29.90 -12.45
N ARG A 184 -8.85 -30.14 -11.14
CA ARG A 184 -9.68 -31.22 -10.56
C ARG A 184 -11.17 -30.97 -10.77
N LEU A 185 -11.64 -29.73 -10.60
CA LEU A 185 -13.04 -29.41 -10.84
C LEU A 185 -13.41 -29.48 -12.32
N THR A 186 -12.47 -29.21 -13.22
CA THR A 186 -12.67 -29.39 -14.66
C THR A 186 -12.75 -30.88 -15.03
N ASP A 187 -11.98 -31.73 -14.37
CA ASP A 187 -12.07 -33.18 -14.50
C ASP A 187 -13.44 -33.71 -14.00
N GLU A 188 -13.90 -33.22 -12.83
CA GLU A 188 -15.25 -33.51 -12.32
C GLU A 188 -16.34 -33.10 -13.30
N TYR A 189 -16.21 -31.94 -13.95
CA TYR A 189 -17.18 -31.50 -14.96
C TYR A 189 -17.32 -32.52 -16.10
N SER A 190 -16.24 -33.24 -16.41
CA SER A 190 -16.18 -34.20 -17.52
C SER A 190 -16.71 -35.57 -17.12
N SER A 191 -16.47 -36.02 -15.88
CA SER A 191 -16.78 -37.38 -15.42
C SER A 191 -18.00 -37.49 -14.49
N ASN A 192 -18.37 -36.43 -13.77
CA ASN A 192 -19.40 -36.44 -12.73
C ASN A 192 -20.68 -35.73 -13.17
N ALA A 193 -21.81 -36.46 -13.22
CA ALA A 193 -23.10 -35.90 -13.60
C ALA A 193 -23.60 -34.82 -12.63
N HIS A 194 -23.27 -34.91 -11.33
CA HIS A 194 -23.64 -33.90 -10.34
C HIS A 194 -22.90 -32.59 -10.57
N ALA A 195 -21.66 -32.64 -11.05
CA ALA A 195 -20.87 -31.45 -11.39
C ALA A 195 -21.43 -30.67 -12.61
N ARG A 196 -22.23 -31.35 -13.44
CA ARG A 196 -22.95 -30.77 -14.59
C ARG A 196 -24.42 -30.44 -14.30
N LYS A 197 -24.86 -30.54 -13.03
CA LYS A 197 -26.23 -30.19 -12.66
C LYS A 197 -26.52 -28.74 -13.02
N GLN A 198 -27.63 -28.49 -13.71
CA GLN A 198 -28.06 -27.14 -14.11
C GLN A 198 -28.07 -26.18 -12.91
N LEU A 199 -27.46 -25.00 -13.10
CA LEU A 199 -27.39 -23.93 -12.11
C LEU A 199 -28.12 -22.68 -12.62
N PRO A 200 -29.21 -22.24 -11.96
CA PRO A 200 -29.94 -22.91 -10.86
C PRO A 200 -30.86 -24.03 -11.40
N SER A 201 -31.60 -24.72 -10.52
CA SER A 201 -32.58 -25.72 -10.97
C SER A 201 -33.68 -25.08 -11.85
N PRO A 202 -34.34 -25.85 -12.73
CA PRO A 202 -35.33 -25.32 -13.66
C PRO A 202 -36.44 -24.48 -13.01
N GLU A 203 -36.86 -24.82 -11.79
CA GLU A 203 -37.91 -24.09 -11.06
C GLU A 203 -37.49 -22.68 -10.67
N LEU A 204 -36.19 -22.43 -10.53
CA LEU A 204 -35.61 -21.17 -10.08
C LEU A 204 -35.18 -20.27 -11.25
N LEU A 205 -35.21 -20.76 -12.49
CA LEU A 205 -34.81 -19.99 -13.67
C LEU A 205 -35.58 -18.66 -13.83
N PRO A 206 -36.91 -18.57 -13.57
CA PRO A 206 -37.63 -17.30 -13.68
C PRO A 206 -37.12 -16.22 -12.72
N LEU A 207 -36.52 -16.62 -11.59
CA LEU A 207 -36.02 -15.71 -10.55
C LEU A 207 -34.73 -15.00 -10.95
N LEU A 208 -34.03 -15.50 -11.99
CA LEU A 208 -32.81 -14.86 -12.51
C LEU A 208 -33.06 -13.47 -13.11
N SER A 209 -34.31 -13.10 -13.38
CA SER A 209 -34.71 -11.78 -13.84
C SER A 209 -35.77 -11.12 -12.97
N ASP A 210 -36.06 -11.66 -11.79
CA ASP A 210 -37.09 -11.14 -10.89
C ASP A 210 -36.52 -10.00 -10.02
N ASN A 211 -36.94 -8.77 -10.33
CA ASN A 211 -36.49 -7.56 -9.64
C ASN A 211 -36.89 -7.46 -8.15
N SER A 212 -37.64 -8.43 -7.61
CA SER A 212 -37.88 -8.58 -6.17
C SER A 212 -36.75 -9.32 -5.42
N TYR A 213 -35.70 -9.73 -6.13
CA TYR A 213 -34.48 -10.34 -5.60
C TYR A 213 -33.28 -9.40 -5.68
N HIS A 214 -32.29 -9.67 -4.84
CA HIS A 214 -31.02 -8.96 -4.80
C HIS A 214 -30.02 -9.62 -5.76
N HIS A 215 -29.89 -9.03 -6.96
CA HIS A 215 -28.98 -9.49 -7.99
C HIS A 215 -27.54 -9.00 -7.77
N PHE A 216 -26.65 -9.94 -7.49
CA PHE A 216 -25.20 -9.71 -7.42
C PHE A 216 -24.52 -10.23 -8.68
N VAL A 217 -23.55 -9.47 -9.19
CA VAL A 217 -22.77 -9.86 -10.36
C VAL A 217 -21.30 -9.96 -9.97
N LEU A 218 -20.68 -11.09 -10.31
CA LEU A 218 -19.27 -11.36 -10.11
C LEU A 218 -18.67 -11.87 -11.42
N SER A 219 -17.55 -11.30 -11.85
CA SER A 219 -16.87 -11.70 -13.08
C SER A 219 -15.41 -12.08 -12.78
N THR A 220 -15.06 -13.38 -12.90
CA THR A 220 -13.73 -13.87 -12.50
C THR A 220 -13.37 -15.23 -13.12
N ASP A 221 -12.06 -15.47 -13.27
CA ASP A 221 -11.43 -16.75 -13.62
C ASP A 221 -10.85 -17.48 -12.39
N ASN A 222 -11.07 -16.95 -11.18
CA ASN A 222 -10.58 -17.53 -9.94
C ASN A 222 -11.72 -18.17 -9.14
N ILE A 223 -11.82 -19.50 -9.24
CA ILE A 223 -12.87 -20.31 -8.60
C ILE A 223 -12.87 -20.14 -7.07
N LEU A 224 -11.69 -20.13 -6.44
CA LEU A 224 -11.57 -20.00 -4.99
C LEU A 224 -11.96 -18.60 -4.51
N ALA A 225 -11.56 -17.56 -5.25
CA ALA A 225 -11.97 -16.21 -4.94
C ALA A 225 -13.49 -16.04 -5.10
N ALA A 226 -14.07 -16.59 -6.17
CA ALA A 226 -15.51 -16.58 -6.39
C ALA A 226 -16.28 -17.26 -5.27
N SER A 227 -15.78 -18.41 -4.79
CA SER A 227 -16.42 -19.12 -3.68
C SER A 227 -16.43 -18.30 -2.40
N VAL A 228 -15.35 -17.57 -2.10
CA VAL A 228 -15.27 -16.68 -0.93
C VAL A 228 -16.23 -15.49 -1.06
N VAL A 229 -16.30 -14.83 -2.22
CA VAL A 229 -17.24 -13.71 -2.43
C VAL A 229 -18.68 -14.18 -2.20
N VAL A 230 -19.10 -15.26 -2.88
CA VAL A 230 -20.46 -15.78 -2.76
C VAL A 230 -20.75 -16.25 -1.32
N THR A 231 -19.85 -17.02 -0.72
CA THR A 231 -20.03 -17.53 0.65
C THR A 231 -20.11 -16.40 1.67
N SER A 232 -19.24 -15.40 1.55
CA SER A 232 -19.23 -14.26 2.49
C SER A 232 -20.48 -13.39 2.37
N ALA A 233 -21.02 -13.20 1.15
CA ALA A 233 -22.27 -12.49 0.94
C ALA A 233 -23.48 -13.26 1.51
N VAL A 234 -23.56 -14.57 1.26
CA VAL A 234 -24.65 -15.41 1.77
C VAL A 234 -24.62 -15.50 3.29
N GLN A 235 -23.47 -15.77 3.90
CA GLN A 235 -23.34 -15.90 5.35
C GLN A 235 -23.57 -14.57 6.11
N SER A 236 -23.31 -13.44 5.46
CA SER A 236 -23.49 -12.11 6.08
C SER A 236 -24.89 -11.54 5.88
N SER A 237 -25.73 -12.19 5.07
CA SER A 237 -27.07 -11.67 4.76
C SER A 237 -28.12 -12.08 5.78
N LEU A 238 -29.08 -11.18 6.01
CA LEU A 238 -30.26 -11.46 6.82
C LEU A 238 -31.33 -12.25 6.05
N HIS A 239 -31.29 -12.17 4.71
CA HIS A 239 -32.26 -12.80 3.79
C HIS A 239 -31.54 -13.53 2.65
N PRO A 240 -30.77 -14.59 2.94
CA PRO A 240 -30.01 -15.31 1.93
C PRO A 240 -30.88 -15.91 0.81
N GLU A 241 -32.16 -16.20 1.08
CA GLU A 241 -33.15 -16.66 0.11
C GLU A 241 -33.51 -15.63 -0.96
N LYS A 242 -33.20 -14.34 -0.73
CA LYS A 242 -33.40 -13.25 -1.68
C LYS A 242 -32.19 -13.00 -2.57
N ILE A 243 -31.09 -13.73 -2.40
CA ILE A 243 -29.86 -13.51 -3.15
C ILE A 243 -29.87 -14.30 -4.46
N VAL A 244 -29.59 -13.60 -5.56
CA VAL A 244 -29.26 -14.18 -6.86
C VAL A 244 -27.85 -13.75 -7.26
N PHE A 245 -26.94 -14.70 -7.40
CA PHE A 245 -25.58 -14.46 -7.90
C PHE A 245 -25.46 -14.87 -9.37
N HIS A 246 -25.06 -13.92 -10.21
CA HIS A 246 -24.66 -14.16 -11.58
C HIS A 246 -23.13 -14.20 -11.65
N VAL A 247 -22.57 -15.41 -11.68
CA VAL A 247 -21.12 -15.64 -11.79
C VAL A 247 -20.76 -15.78 -13.25
N ILE A 248 -20.01 -14.81 -13.78
CA ILE A 248 -19.51 -14.79 -15.15
C ILE A 248 -18.04 -15.21 -15.15
N THR A 249 -17.68 -16.14 -16.02
CA THR A 249 -16.30 -16.63 -16.13
C THR A 249 -15.89 -16.85 -17.58
N ASP A 250 -14.60 -17.05 -17.83
CA ASP A 250 -14.12 -17.27 -19.19
C ASP A 250 -14.42 -18.69 -19.69
N LYS A 251 -14.22 -18.93 -20.99
CA LYS A 251 -14.48 -20.27 -21.58
C LYS A 251 -13.60 -21.36 -20.96
N LYS A 252 -12.39 -21.03 -20.52
CA LYS A 252 -11.40 -22.00 -20.02
C LYS A 252 -11.75 -22.46 -18.61
N THR A 253 -12.28 -21.56 -17.80
CA THR A 253 -12.58 -21.76 -16.38
C THR A 253 -14.01 -22.22 -16.15
N TYR A 254 -14.91 -22.03 -17.12
CA TYR A 254 -16.34 -22.37 -17.02
C TYR A 254 -16.61 -23.76 -16.43
N ALA A 255 -15.96 -24.81 -16.95
CA ALA A 255 -16.17 -26.17 -16.46
C ALA A 255 -15.86 -26.30 -14.95
N GLY A 256 -14.68 -25.85 -14.51
CA GLY A 256 -14.31 -25.88 -13.10
C GLY A 256 -15.17 -24.99 -12.21
N MET A 257 -15.52 -23.78 -12.68
CA MET A 257 -16.39 -22.86 -11.95
C MET A 257 -17.80 -23.43 -11.77
N HIS A 258 -18.37 -24.00 -12.84
CA HIS A 258 -19.68 -24.63 -12.79
C HIS A 258 -19.69 -25.84 -11.85
N SER A 259 -18.69 -26.72 -11.97
CA SER A 259 -18.52 -27.86 -11.06
C SER A 259 -18.48 -27.45 -9.60
N TRP A 260 -17.76 -26.36 -9.28
CA TRP A 260 -17.67 -25.88 -7.90
C TRP A 260 -19.05 -25.59 -7.32
N PHE A 261 -19.84 -24.74 -7.98
CA PHE A 261 -21.16 -24.34 -7.48
C PHE A 261 -22.22 -25.46 -7.59
N ALA A 262 -22.04 -26.40 -8.51
CA ALA A 262 -22.91 -27.57 -8.62
C ALA A 262 -22.69 -28.57 -7.48
N LEU A 263 -21.43 -28.77 -7.06
CA LEU A 263 -21.05 -29.68 -5.97
C LEU A 263 -21.11 -29.02 -4.59
N ASN A 264 -21.02 -27.69 -4.52
CA ASN A 264 -21.01 -26.92 -3.27
C ASN A 264 -22.15 -25.89 -3.28
N SER A 265 -23.37 -26.38 -3.07
CA SER A 265 -24.56 -25.52 -3.02
C SER A 265 -24.48 -24.52 -1.86
N VAL A 266 -24.84 -23.27 -2.14
CA VAL A 266 -24.96 -22.17 -1.17
C VAL A 266 -26.42 -21.84 -0.85
N SER A 267 -27.29 -22.85 -0.91
CA SER A 267 -28.71 -22.75 -0.56
C SER A 267 -28.92 -22.06 0.80
N PRO A 268 -29.90 -21.15 0.94
CA PRO A 268 -31.01 -20.87 0.04
C PRO A 268 -30.74 -19.87 -1.10
N ALA A 269 -29.49 -19.37 -1.25
CA ALA A 269 -29.17 -18.44 -2.32
C ALA A 269 -29.13 -19.12 -3.70
N ILE A 270 -29.47 -18.36 -4.74
CA ILE A 270 -29.50 -18.81 -6.13
C ILE A 270 -28.18 -18.42 -6.79
N VAL A 271 -27.54 -19.36 -7.50
CA VAL A 271 -26.32 -19.10 -8.26
C VAL A 271 -26.51 -19.56 -9.71
N GLU A 272 -26.24 -18.65 -10.63
CA GLU A 272 -26.07 -18.92 -12.05
C GLU A 272 -24.58 -18.82 -12.39
N VAL A 273 -24.05 -19.80 -13.11
CA VAL A 273 -22.69 -19.75 -13.67
C VAL A 273 -22.79 -19.68 -15.18
N LYS A 274 -22.25 -18.61 -15.78
CA LYS A 274 -22.19 -18.42 -17.23
C LYS A 274 -20.78 -18.17 -17.72
N GLY A 275 -20.38 -18.91 -18.73
CA GLY A 275 -19.17 -18.67 -19.50
C GLY A 275 -19.39 -17.56 -20.52
N VAL A 276 -18.37 -16.75 -20.79
CA VAL A 276 -18.42 -15.69 -21.84
C VAL A 276 -18.87 -16.20 -23.21
N HIS A 277 -18.59 -17.48 -23.51
CA HIS A 277 -18.94 -18.15 -24.76
C HIS A 277 -20.42 -18.54 -24.88
N GLN A 278 -21.20 -18.40 -23.79
CA GLN A 278 -22.65 -18.67 -23.77
C GLN A 278 -23.48 -17.40 -24.00
N PHE A 279 -22.84 -16.25 -24.21
CA PHE A 279 -23.51 -15.01 -24.59
C PHE A 279 -23.39 -14.81 -26.10
N ASP A 280 -24.45 -15.13 -26.85
CA ASP A 280 -24.44 -15.08 -28.32
C ASP A 280 -24.10 -13.70 -28.89
N TRP A 281 -24.45 -12.64 -28.15
CA TRP A 281 -24.20 -11.26 -28.58
C TRP A 281 -22.74 -10.81 -28.35
N LEU A 282 -21.94 -11.55 -27.55
CA LEU A 282 -20.58 -11.19 -27.18
C LEU A 282 -19.57 -11.52 -28.31
N THR A 283 -19.77 -10.91 -29.47
CA THR A 283 -18.90 -11.03 -30.64
C THR A 283 -17.87 -9.89 -30.69
N ARG A 284 -16.78 -10.08 -31.45
CA ARG A 284 -15.77 -9.03 -31.68
C ARG A 284 -16.38 -7.74 -32.25
N GLU A 285 -17.40 -7.87 -33.08
CA GLU A 285 -18.11 -6.75 -33.72
C GLU A 285 -18.90 -5.91 -32.69
N ASN A 286 -19.53 -6.58 -31.73
CA ASN A 286 -20.33 -5.93 -30.70
C ASN A 286 -19.50 -5.42 -29.51
N VAL A 287 -18.27 -5.93 -29.38
CA VAL A 287 -17.36 -5.59 -28.29
C VAL A 287 -16.03 -5.07 -28.86
N PRO A 288 -15.95 -3.79 -29.28
CA PRO A 288 -14.73 -3.21 -29.87
C PRO A 288 -13.51 -3.29 -28.95
N VAL A 289 -13.75 -3.42 -27.64
CA VAL A 289 -12.71 -3.63 -26.63
C VAL A 289 -11.98 -4.96 -26.83
N LEU A 290 -12.69 -6.02 -27.23
CA LEU A 290 -12.11 -7.33 -27.52
C LEU A 290 -11.15 -7.24 -28.70
N GLU A 291 -11.60 -6.61 -29.79
CA GLU A 291 -10.78 -6.40 -30.97
C GLU A 291 -9.51 -5.57 -30.64
N ALA A 292 -9.69 -4.48 -29.89
CA ALA A 292 -8.58 -3.62 -29.51
C ALA A 292 -7.54 -4.32 -28.63
N VAL A 293 -7.98 -5.16 -27.68
CA VAL A 293 -7.07 -5.89 -26.79
C VAL A 293 -6.31 -6.99 -27.54
N GLU A 294 -6.97 -7.71 -28.45
CA GLU A 294 -6.37 -8.83 -29.19
C GLU A 294 -5.47 -8.38 -30.36
N ASN A 295 -5.86 -7.33 -31.10
CA ASN A 295 -5.21 -6.97 -32.36
C ASN A 295 -4.20 -5.83 -32.27
N HIS A 296 -4.22 -5.01 -31.20
CA HIS A 296 -3.35 -3.83 -31.17
C HIS A 296 -1.91 -4.23 -30.84
N ASN A 297 -1.04 -4.20 -31.86
CA ASN A 297 0.39 -4.53 -31.73
C ASN A 297 1.08 -3.79 -30.57
N VAL A 298 0.64 -2.57 -30.27
CA VAL A 298 1.13 -1.79 -29.13
C VAL A 298 0.79 -2.46 -27.80
N ILE A 299 -0.44 -2.94 -27.62
CA ILE A 299 -0.87 -3.69 -26.43
C ILE A 299 -0.07 -4.98 -26.33
N ARG A 300 -0.03 -5.77 -27.41
CA ARG A 300 0.70 -7.04 -27.44
C ARG A 300 2.19 -6.86 -27.12
N ASN A 301 2.87 -5.88 -27.72
CA ASN A 301 4.27 -5.57 -27.42
C ASN A 301 4.46 -5.01 -26.01
N TYR A 302 3.50 -4.23 -25.49
CA TYR A 302 3.60 -3.68 -24.14
C TYR A 302 3.54 -4.77 -23.05
N TYR A 303 2.72 -5.81 -23.26
CA TYR A 303 2.56 -6.96 -22.35
C TYR A 303 3.58 -8.08 -22.58
N HIS A 304 3.85 -8.44 -23.84
CA HIS A 304 4.72 -9.57 -24.19
C HIS A 304 6.14 -9.17 -24.61
N GLY A 305 6.43 -7.88 -24.75
CA GLY A 305 7.74 -7.38 -25.15
C GLY A 305 8.74 -7.36 -23.99
N ASN A 306 9.99 -7.72 -24.29
CA ASN A 306 11.08 -7.87 -23.33
C ASN A 306 11.70 -6.54 -22.86
N HIS A 307 10.90 -5.47 -22.71
CA HIS A 307 11.41 -4.10 -22.47
C HIS A 307 11.95 -3.84 -21.04
N ILE A 308 12.18 -4.89 -20.24
CA ILE A 308 12.91 -4.78 -18.96
C ILE A 308 14.40 -5.10 -19.18
N ALA A 309 14.70 -5.96 -20.17
CA ALA A 309 16.05 -6.15 -20.68
C ALA A 309 16.44 -4.90 -21.51
N GLY A 310 17.01 -3.89 -20.83
CA GLY A 310 17.54 -2.68 -21.49
C GLY A 310 16.90 -1.36 -21.06
N ALA A 311 15.98 -1.35 -20.07
CA ALA A 311 15.58 -0.08 -19.46
C ALA A 311 16.78 0.50 -18.70
N ASN A 312 17.19 1.74 -19.02
CA ASN A 312 18.22 2.43 -18.26
C ASN A 312 17.71 2.65 -16.82
N LEU A 313 18.11 1.76 -15.91
CA LEU A 313 17.72 1.79 -14.49
C LEU A 313 18.28 3.04 -13.80
N SER A 314 19.30 3.67 -14.38
CA SER A 314 19.90 4.94 -13.96
C SER A 314 18.91 6.11 -13.93
N ASP A 315 17.99 6.18 -14.91
CA ASP A 315 17.09 7.34 -15.09
C ASP A 315 15.65 7.04 -14.65
N THR A 316 15.35 5.78 -14.31
CA THR A 316 14.01 5.36 -13.90
C THR A 316 13.89 5.44 -12.38
N THR A 317 12.80 6.02 -11.87
CA THR A 317 12.48 5.97 -10.43
C THR A 317 11.75 4.66 -10.07
N PRO A 318 11.89 4.13 -8.84
CA PRO A 318 11.13 2.95 -8.40
C PRO A 318 9.62 3.09 -8.58
N ARG A 319 9.07 4.30 -8.40
CA ARG A 319 7.65 4.60 -8.61
C ARG A 319 7.23 4.47 -10.07
N SER A 320 8.01 5.03 -10.99
CA SER A 320 7.75 4.91 -12.43
C SER A 320 7.83 3.44 -12.88
N PHE A 321 8.82 2.71 -12.36
CA PHE A 321 8.96 1.28 -12.63
C PHE A 321 7.79 0.45 -12.12
N ALA A 322 7.35 0.66 -10.88
CA ALA A 322 6.18 0.00 -10.32
C ALA A 322 4.91 0.27 -11.14
N SER A 323 4.71 1.51 -11.60
CA SER A 323 3.59 1.86 -12.48
C SER A 323 3.64 1.13 -13.82
N LYS A 324 4.84 1.04 -14.45
CA LYS A 324 5.03 0.26 -15.68
C LYS A 324 4.72 -1.23 -15.48
N LEU A 325 5.14 -1.80 -14.35
CA LEU A 325 4.82 -3.18 -13.99
C LEU A 325 3.33 -3.41 -13.77
N GLN A 326 2.68 -2.52 -13.01
CA GLN A 326 1.24 -2.62 -12.75
C GLN A 326 0.46 -2.62 -14.06
N ALA A 327 0.79 -1.73 -14.98
CA ALA A 327 0.15 -1.64 -16.30
C ALA A 327 0.34 -2.91 -17.16
N ARG A 328 1.27 -3.80 -16.82
CA ARG A 328 1.48 -5.11 -17.45
C ARG A 328 0.72 -6.26 -16.80
N SER A 329 -0.04 -5.99 -15.74
CA SER A 329 -0.88 -7.01 -15.10
C SER A 329 -1.85 -7.62 -16.13
N PRO A 330 -1.92 -8.96 -16.25
CA PRO A 330 -2.89 -9.63 -17.12
C PRO A 330 -4.34 -9.22 -16.83
N LYS A 331 -4.64 -8.80 -15.59
CA LYS A 331 -5.96 -8.28 -15.20
C LYS A 331 -6.41 -7.09 -16.05
N TYR A 332 -5.51 -6.26 -16.57
CA TYR A 332 -5.88 -5.07 -17.34
C TYR A 332 -6.27 -5.34 -18.80
N ILE A 333 -6.07 -6.56 -19.30
CA ILE A 333 -6.57 -7.02 -20.60
C ILE A 333 -7.61 -8.14 -20.45
N SER A 334 -7.90 -8.58 -19.24
CA SER A 334 -8.89 -9.61 -19.01
C SER A 334 -10.26 -9.12 -19.51
N LEU A 335 -10.83 -9.85 -20.47
CA LEU A 335 -12.17 -9.61 -20.99
C LEU A 335 -13.20 -9.50 -19.85
N LEU A 336 -13.08 -10.34 -18.84
CA LEU A 336 -13.97 -10.40 -17.68
C LEU A 336 -14.09 -9.04 -16.96
N ASN A 337 -13.01 -8.26 -16.91
CA ASN A 337 -13.04 -6.92 -16.34
C ASN A 337 -13.71 -5.90 -17.25
N HIS A 338 -13.60 -6.08 -18.57
CA HIS A 338 -14.24 -5.22 -19.56
C HIS A 338 -15.74 -5.49 -19.73
N LEU A 339 -16.23 -6.68 -19.36
CA LEU A 339 -17.67 -7.01 -19.41
C LEU A 339 -18.55 -6.09 -18.56
N ARG A 340 -17.97 -5.43 -17.55
CA ARG A 340 -18.70 -4.52 -16.65
C ARG A 340 -19.42 -3.40 -17.39
N ILE A 341 -18.86 -2.89 -18.49
CA ILE A 341 -19.52 -1.81 -19.25
C ILE A 341 -20.79 -2.28 -19.98
N TYR A 342 -20.98 -3.60 -20.09
CA TYR A 342 -22.09 -4.26 -20.78
C TYR A 342 -23.12 -4.88 -19.83
N LEU A 343 -23.13 -4.50 -18.55
CA LEU A 343 -24.14 -4.99 -17.60
C LEU A 343 -25.59 -4.82 -18.11
N PRO A 344 -25.97 -3.70 -18.76
CA PRO A 344 -27.31 -3.56 -19.33
C PRO A 344 -27.68 -4.60 -20.40
N GLU A 345 -26.71 -5.04 -21.21
CA GLU A 345 -26.86 -6.05 -22.26
C GLU A 345 -26.77 -7.48 -21.72
N LEU A 346 -25.94 -7.71 -20.70
CA LEU A 346 -25.85 -8.99 -20.01
C LEU A 346 -27.15 -9.32 -19.27
N PHE A 347 -27.81 -8.30 -18.71
CA PHE A 347 -29.01 -8.45 -17.89
C PHE A 347 -30.10 -7.49 -18.36
N PRO A 348 -30.76 -7.75 -19.50
CA PRO A 348 -31.74 -6.81 -20.09
C PRO A 348 -33.03 -6.64 -19.28
N ASN A 349 -33.35 -7.59 -18.41
CA ASN A 349 -34.61 -7.61 -17.63
C ASN A 349 -34.41 -7.31 -16.14
N VAL A 350 -33.17 -7.09 -15.69
CA VAL A 350 -32.85 -6.75 -14.30
C VAL A 350 -32.67 -5.23 -14.19
N ASP A 351 -33.26 -4.60 -13.18
CA ASP A 351 -33.30 -3.15 -13.01
C ASP A 351 -32.12 -2.65 -12.19
N LYS A 352 -31.68 -3.37 -11.16
CA LYS A 352 -30.60 -2.96 -10.27
C LYS A 352 -29.73 -4.16 -9.88
N VAL A 353 -28.41 -3.97 -9.91
CA VAL A 353 -27.44 -4.99 -9.51
C VAL A 353 -26.37 -4.42 -8.59
N VAL A 354 -25.76 -5.27 -7.77
CA VAL A 354 -24.49 -4.97 -7.09
C VAL A 354 -23.37 -5.76 -7.75
N PHE A 355 -22.42 -5.06 -8.36
CA PHE A 355 -21.22 -5.66 -8.93
C PHE A 355 -20.13 -5.81 -7.86
N LEU A 356 -19.48 -6.97 -7.81
CA LEU A 356 -18.43 -7.30 -6.84
C LEU A 356 -17.17 -7.83 -7.56
N ASP A 357 -16.00 -7.34 -7.16
CA ASP A 357 -14.70 -7.91 -7.57
C ASP A 357 -14.42 -9.23 -6.85
N ASP A 358 -13.53 -10.06 -7.40
CA ASP A 358 -13.15 -11.36 -6.82
C ASP A 358 -12.28 -11.26 -5.57
N ASP A 359 -11.70 -10.10 -5.32
CA ASP A 359 -10.83 -9.79 -4.19
C ASP A 359 -11.54 -8.98 -3.11
N VAL A 360 -12.87 -9.15 -2.99
CA VAL A 360 -13.67 -8.57 -1.90
C VAL A 360 -14.15 -9.62 -0.91
N VAL A 361 -14.48 -9.17 0.29
CA VAL A 361 -15.17 -9.96 1.31
C VAL A 361 -16.32 -9.14 1.86
N ILE A 362 -17.50 -9.75 1.89
CA ILE A 362 -18.70 -9.15 2.45
C ILE A 362 -18.78 -9.55 3.93
N GLN A 363 -18.93 -8.56 4.80
CA GLN A 363 -18.97 -8.75 6.26
C GLN A 363 -20.31 -8.36 6.89
N ARG A 364 -21.20 -7.74 6.11
CA ARG A 364 -22.52 -7.27 6.55
C ARG A 364 -23.55 -7.49 5.47
N ASP A 365 -24.82 -7.47 5.86
CA ASP A 365 -25.94 -7.56 4.94
C ASP A 365 -25.94 -6.37 3.97
N LEU A 366 -26.03 -6.69 2.67
CA LEU A 366 -25.97 -5.71 1.59
C LEU A 366 -27.35 -5.36 1.04
N SER A 367 -28.43 -5.95 1.55
CA SER A 367 -29.80 -5.63 1.13
C SER A 367 -30.12 -4.12 1.18
N PRO A 368 -29.63 -3.32 2.15
CA PRO A 368 -29.96 -1.89 2.19
C PRO A 368 -29.38 -1.09 1.00
N LEU A 369 -28.45 -1.65 0.22
CA LEU A 369 -27.95 -1.02 -1.00
C LEU A 369 -29.04 -0.83 -2.06
N TRP A 370 -30.05 -1.70 -2.09
CA TRP A 370 -31.17 -1.58 -3.04
C TRP A 370 -32.10 -0.40 -2.71
N GLU A 371 -32.15 0.00 -1.44
CA GLU A 371 -32.97 1.10 -0.94
C GLU A 371 -32.30 2.48 -1.11
N ILE A 372 -31.02 2.52 -1.49
CA ILE A 372 -30.32 3.78 -1.75
C ILE A 372 -30.93 4.44 -3.00
N ASP A 373 -31.46 5.66 -2.81
CA ASP A 373 -31.87 6.52 -3.91
C ASP A 373 -30.64 7.11 -4.60
N LEU A 374 -30.38 6.65 -5.82
CA LEU A 374 -29.28 7.14 -6.63
C LEU A 374 -29.57 8.52 -7.26
N ASN A 375 -30.71 9.17 -6.97
CA ASN A 375 -31.11 10.46 -7.53
C ASN A 375 -31.09 10.47 -9.07
N GLY A 376 -31.59 9.39 -9.68
CA GLY A 376 -31.60 9.19 -11.13
C GLY A 376 -30.21 8.96 -11.75
N LYS A 377 -29.17 8.76 -10.94
CA LYS A 377 -27.83 8.38 -11.39
C LYS A 377 -27.74 6.86 -11.62
N VAL A 378 -26.73 6.45 -12.38
CA VAL A 378 -26.55 5.06 -12.79
C VAL A 378 -25.75 4.26 -11.77
N ASN A 379 -24.72 4.85 -11.18
CA ASN A 379 -23.75 4.14 -10.35
C ASN A 379 -23.73 4.70 -8.92
N GLY A 380 -23.98 3.86 -7.92
CA GLY A 380 -23.68 4.13 -6.51
C GLY A 380 -22.28 3.65 -6.17
N ALA A 381 -21.38 4.56 -5.79
CA ALA A 381 -19.98 4.22 -5.51
C ALA A 381 -19.36 5.10 -4.42
N VAL A 382 -18.41 4.54 -3.67
CA VAL A 382 -17.65 5.31 -2.67
C VAL A 382 -16.67 6.25 -3.37
N GLU A 383 -16.66 7.52 -2.98
CA GLU A 383 -15.68 8.49 -3.47
C GLU A 383 -14.30 8.25 -2.84
N THR A 384 -13.26 8.19 -3.67
CA THR A 384 -11.88 7.90 -3.23
C THR A 384 -11.06 9.16 -3.01
N CYS A 385 -11.70 10.30 -2.78
CA CYS A 385 -11.05 11.55 -2.35
C CYS A 385 -11.56 12.07 -0.99
N LYS A 386 -12.51 11.37 -0.37
CA LYS A 386 -13.17 11.74 0.89
C LYS A 386 -13.09 10.56 1.86
N GLY A 387 -11.91 10.36 2.45
CA GLY A 387 -11.71 9.34 3.47
C GLY A 387 -10.51 9.66 4.35
N GLU A 388 -10.45 9.02 5.52
CA GLU A 388 -9.37 9.20 6.49
C GLU A 388 -8.03 8.64 6.01
N ASP A 389 -8.07 7.67 5.09
CA ASP A 389 -6.87 7.08 4.52
C ASP A 389 -6.28 7.98 3.42
N GLU A 390 -5.32 8.80 3.78
CA GLU A 390 -4.64 9.72 2.84
C GLU A 390 -3.90 9.01 1.70
N TRP A 391 -3.70 7.70 1.76
CA TRP A 391 -2.96 6.99 0.72
C TRP A 391 -3.90 6.34 -0.29
N VAL A 392 -4.98 5.72 0.17
CA VAL A 392 -5.95 5.00 -0.66
C VAL A 392 -7.15 5.87 -1.04
N MET A 393 -7.58 6.77 -0.14
CA MET A 393 -8.78 7.61 -0.27
C MET A 393 -8.45 9.08 -0.61
N SER A 394 -7.28 9.33 -1.25
CA SER A 394 -6.86 10.63 -1.78
C SER A 394 -6.77 10.70 -3.31
N LYS A 395 -7.41 9.76 -4.01
CA LYS A 395 -7.36 9.66 -5.47
C LYS A 395 -8.32 10.65 -6.14
N ARG A 396 -7.75 11.43 -7.05
CA ARG A 396 -8.44 12.35 -7.97
C ARG A 396 -8.09 11.96 -9.40
N LEU A 397 -8.73 12.58 -10.39
CA LEU A 397 -8.46 12.26 -11.79
C LEU A 397 -6.98 12.42 -12.19
N ARG A 398 -6.24 13.36 -11.56
CA ARG A 398 -4.78 13.50 -11.73
C ARG A 398 -3.97 12.24 -11.46
N ASN A 399 -4.50 11.29 -10.69
CA ASN A 399 -3.83 10.03 -10.39
C ASN A 399 -3.99 8.99 -11.51
N TYR A 400 -4.97 9.16 -12.39
CA TYR A 400 -5.33 8.18 -13.43
C TYR A 400 -5.00 8.64 -14.85
N PHE A 401 -4.97 9.95 -15.09
CA PHE A 401 -4.76 10.52 -16.42
C PHE A 401 -3.49 11.36 -16.52
N ASN A 402 -2.93 11.37 -17.72
CA ASN A 402 -1.83 12.24 -18.11
C ASN A 402 -2.35 13.62 -18.53
N PHE A 403 -2.35 14.58 -17.61
CA PHE A 403 -2.81 15.95 -17.86
C PHE A 403 -1.88 16.77 -18.76
N SER A 404 -0.70 16.25 -19.14
CA SER A 404 0.09 16.86 -20.22
C SER A 404 -0.50 16.57 -21.61
N HIS A 405 -1.41 15.61 -21.74
CA HIS A 405 -2.07 15.30 -23.01
C HIS A 405 -3.18 16.33 -23.31
N PRO A 406 -3.19 17.00 -24.49
CA PRO A 406 -4.13 18.08 -24.78
C PRO A 406 -5.61 17.71 -24.65
N LEU A 407 -5.99 16.52 -25.13
CA LEU A 407 -7.38 16.04 -25.02
C LEU A 407 -7.81 15.80 -23.56
N ILE A 408 -6.91 15.38 -22.68
CA ILE A 408 -7.22 15.19 -21.26
C ILE A 408 -7.36 16.55 -20.58
N ALA A 409 -6.39 17.43 -20.74
CA ALA A 409 -6.39 18.77 -20.15
C ALA A 409 -7.61 19.60 -20.56
N LYS A 410 -8.07 19.44 -21.81
CA LYS A 410 -9.24 20.15 -22.35
C LYS A 410 -10.57 19.66 -21.77
N ASN A 411 -10.70 18.36 -21.47
CA ASN A 411 -12.00 17.75 -21.16
C ASN A 411 -12.17 17.37 -19.68
N LEU A 412 -11.09 17.15 -18.94
CA LEU A 412 -11.11 16.68 -17.56
C LEU A 412 -10.53 17.72 -16.61
N ASN A 413 -11.02 17.72 -15.36
CA ASN A 413 -10.44 18.51 -14.28
C ASN A 413 -9.53 17.60 -13.42
N PRO A 414 -8.25 17.94 -13.20
CA PRO A 414 -7.34 17.12 -12.40
C PRO A 414 -7.76 16.98 -10.93
N ASP A 415 -8.56 17.93 -10.42
CA ASP A 415 -9.05 17.94 -9.04
C ASP A 415 -10.39 17.26 -8.83
N GLU A 416 -11.02 16.78 -9.90
CA GLU A 416 -12.27 16.04 -9.78
C GLU A 416 -12.05 14.71 -9.03
N CYS A 417 -12.99 14.38 -8.15
CA CYS A 417 -12.92 13.20 -7.30
C CYS A 417 -13.01 11.94 -8.15
N ALA A 418 -12.16 10.96 -7.87
CA ALA A 418 -12.36 9.61 -8.38
C ALA A 418 -13.32 8.84 -7.48
N TRP A 419 -13.84 7.73 -7.98
CA TRP A 419 -14.71 6.83 -7.23
C TRP A 419 -14.16 5.40 -7.28
N ALA A 420 -14.55 4.60 -6.29
CA ALA A 420 -14.09 3.26 -6.06
C ALA A 420 -14.70 2.29 -7.05
N TYR A 421 -13.88 1.44 -7.64
CA TYR A 421 -14.34 0.35 -8.48
C TYR A 421 -14.15 -0.98 -7.78
N GLY A 422 -15.08 -1.90 -8.00
CA GLY A 422 -15.03 -3.27 -7.47
C GLY A 422 -16.05 -3.58 -6.38
N MET A 423 -16.79 -2.58 -5.93
CA MET A 423 -18.11 -2.74 -5.34
C MET A 423 -18.93 -1.55 -5.77
N ASN A 424 -19.97 -1.80 -6.57
CA ASN A 424 -20.75 -0.74 -7.20
C ASN A 424 -22.20 -1.17 -7.32
N ILE A 425 -23.11 -0.25 -7.02
CA ILE A 425 -24.55 -0.41 -7.26
C ILE A 425 -24.83 0.15 -8.64
N PHE A 426 -25.43 -0.61 -9.53
CA PHE A 426 -25.80 -0.14 -10.86
C PHE A 426 -27.31 -0.21 -11.06
N ASP A 427 -27.94 0.93 -11.30
CA ASP A 427 -29.29 1.01 -11.85
C ASP A 427 -29.23 0.82 -13.37
N LEU A 428 -29.45 -0.42 -13.80
CA LEU A 428 -29.43 -0.82 -15.20
C LEU A 428 -30.59 -0.20 -15.99
N ARG A 429 -31.73 0.03 -15.34
CA ARG A 429 -32.88 0.70 -15.98
C ARG A 429 -32.54 2.15 -16.33
N ALA A 430 -31.85 2.87 -15.45
CA ALA A 430 -31.33 4.20 -15.73
C ALA A 430 -30.21 4.13 -16.78
N TRP A 431 -29.28 3.17 -16.65
CA TRP A 431 -28.14 3.02 -17.55
C TRP A 431 -28.56 2.85 -19.00
N ARG A 432 -29.56 2.01 -19.30
CA ARG A 432 -30.08 1.78 -20.67
C ARG A 432 -30.50 3.05 -21.39
N LYS A 433 -30.80 4.14 -20.67
CA LYS A 433 -31.22 5.44 -21.22
C LYS A 433 -30.06 6.43 -21.44
N THR A 434 -28.82 5.98 -21.25
CA THR A 434 -27.62 6.83 -21.32
C THR A 434 -26.72 6.45 -22.51
N ASN A 435 -25.71 7.27 -22.77
CA ASN A 435 -24.66 7.01 -23.75
C ASN A 435 -23.35 6.52 -23.10
N ILE A 436 -23.36 6.09 -21.84
CA ILE A 436 -22.17 5.72 -21.04
C ILE A 436 -21.27 4.72 -21.81
N ARG A 437 -21.86 3.64 -22.35
CA ARG A 437 -21.13 2.63 -23.12
C ARG A 437 -20.43 3.22 -24.34
N ASN A 438 -21.15 4.06 -25.10
CA ASN A 438 -20.60 4.70 -26.30
C ASN A 438 -19.45 5.65 -25.93
N THR A 439 -19.63 6.46 -24.88
CA THR A 439 -18.56 7.32 -24.35
C THR A 439 -17.33 6.50 -23.92
N TYR A 440 -17.54 5.39 -23.21
CA TYR A 440 -16.47 4.49 -22.80
C TYR A 440 -15.66 4.00 -24.01
N HIS A 441 -16.33 3.51 -25.05
CA HIS A 441 -15.66 3.03 -26.27
C HIS A 441 -14.95 4.14 -27.04
N SER A 442 -15.56 5.31 -27.18
CA SER A 442 -14.95 6.45 -27.84
C SER A 442 -13.63 6.84 -27.17
N TRP A 443 -13.63 7.00 -25.85
CA TRP A 443 -12.41 7.36 -25.11
C TRP A 443 -11.34 6.28 -25.15
N LEU A 444 -11.73 5.00 -25.04
CA LEU A 444 -10.79 3.90 -25.20
C LEU A 444 -10.13 3.94 -26.59
N LYS A 445 -10.93 4.12 -27.65
CA LYS A 445 -10.44 4.23 -29.04
C LYS A 445 -9.49 5.42 -29.21
N GLU A 446 -9.82 6.57 -28.64
CA GLU A 446 -8.93 7.74 -28.68
C GLU A 446 -7.60 7.48 -27.96
N ASN A 447 -7.61 6.88 -26.77
CA ASN A 447 -6.37 6.53 -26.08
C ASN A 447 -5.50 5.54 -26.87
N LEU A 448 -6.13 4.58 -27.56
CA LEU A 448 -5.43 3.62 -28.43
C LEU A 448 -4.80 4.29 -29.64
N LYS A 449 -5.50 5.23 -30.28
CA LYS A 449 -4.96 6.06 -31.39
C LYS A 449 -3.79 6.93 -30.92
N SER A 450 -3.84 7.40 -29.68
CA SER A 450 -2.77 8.18 -29.06
C SER A 450 -1.66 7.34 -28.44
N ASN A 451 -1.51 6.05 -28.81
CA ASN A 451 -0.47 5.15 -28.28
C ASN A 451 -0.43 5.07 -26.74
N LEU A 452 -1.60 5.04 -26.09
CA LEU A 452 -1.74 4.93 -24.63
C LEU A 452 -1.05 6.06 -23.85
N THR A 453 -1.09 7.27 -24.41
CA THR A 453 -0.49 8.47 -23.81
C THR A 453 -1.45 9.21 -22.89
N MET A 454 -2.77 9.01 -23.00
CA MET A 454 -3.76 9.65 -22.13
C MET A 454 -3.84 8.96 -20.77
N TRP A 455 -3.82 7.64 -20.76
CA TRP A 455 -3.56 6.77 -19.62
C TRP A 455 -2.94 5.47 -20.13
N LYS A 456 -2.35 4.67 -19.25
CA LYS A 456 -1.75 3.39 -19.65
C LYS A 456 -2.83 2.39 -20.04
N LEU A 457 -3.34 1.60 -19.10
CA LEU A 457 -4.30 0.52 -19.38
C LEU A 457 -5.23 0.32 -18.18
N GLY A 458 -6.23 -0.54 -18.35
CA GLY A 458 -7.24 -0.86 -17.34
C GLY A 458 -8.61 -0.26 -17.63
N THR A 459 -9.60 -0.75 -16.90
CA THR A 459 -11.03 -0.44 -17.08
C THR A 459 -11.47 0.80 -16.31
N LEU A 460 -10.80 1.12 -15.20
CA LEU A 460 -11.19 2.23 -14.35
C LEU A 460 -11.04 3.60 -15.02
N PRO A 461 -9.91 3.97 -15.67
CA PRO A 461 -9.80 5.28 -16.32
C PRO A 461 -10.92 5.56 -17.34
N PRO A 462 -11.21 4.71 -18.35
CA PRO A 462 -12.33 4.96 -19.25
C PRO A 462 -13.70 4.94 -18.54
N ALA A 463 -13.87 4.17 -17.47
CA ALA A 463 -15.10 4.21 -16.66
C ALA A 463 -15.27 5.54 -15.91
N LEU A 464 -14.20 6.10 -15.31
CA LEU A 464 -14.24 7.42 -14.65
C LEU A 464 -14.75 8.51 -15.60
N ILE A 465 -14.35 8.45 -16.87
CA ILE A 465 -14.82 9.39 -17.90
C ILE A 465 -16.27 9.10 -18.29
N ALA A 466 -16.58 7.83 -18.59
CA ALA A 466 -17.88 7.43 -19.11
C ALA A 466 -19.04 7.66 -18.12
N PHE A 467 -18.78 7.42 -16.84
CA PHE A 467 -19.76 7.61 -15.77
C PHE A 467 -19.77 9.02 -15.19
N ARG A 468 -18.99 9.95 -15.74
CA ARG A 468 -18.94 11.33 -15.24
C ARG A 468 -20.33 11.96 -15.29
N GLY A 469 -20.80 12.46 -14.15
CA GLY A 469 -22.16 12.99 -13.99
C GLY A 469 -23.26 11.93 -13.80
N TYR A 470 -22.92 10.64 -13.81
CA TYR A 470 -23.82 9.49 -13.61
C TYR A 470 -23.50 8.69 -12.33
N VAL A 471 -22.66 9.21 -11.45
CA VAL A 471 -22.32 8.59 -10.15
C VAL A 471 -23.01 9.32 -9.01
N HIS A 472 -23.60 8.55 -8.11
CA HIS A 472 -24.06 8.98 -6.79
C HIS A 472 -23.06 8.50 -5.73
N PRO A 473 -22.41 9.40 -4.97
CA PRO A 473 -21.54 9.02 -3.87
C PRO A 473 -22.31 8.28 -2.78
N ILE A 474 -21.82 7.13 -2.33
CA ILE A 474 -22.37 6.42 -1.15
C ILE A 474 -21.40 6.50 0.03
N GLU A 475 -21.92 6.26 1.24
CA GLU A 475 -21.17 6.25 2.49
C GLU A 475 -19.90 5.38 2.42
N PRO A 476 -18.72 5.89 2.82
CA PRO A 476 -17.45 5.14 2.76
C PRO A 476 -17.44 3.81 3.54
N SER A 477 -18.31 3.65 4.55
CA SER A 477 -18.42 2.40 5.31
C SER A 477 -18.92 1.21 4.47
N TRP A 478 -19.54 1.46 3.31
CA TRP A 478 -19.98 0.40 2.40
C TRP A 478 -18.81 -0.33 1.75
N HIS A 479 -17.74 0.38 1.38
CA HIS A 479 -16.64 -0.18 0.59
C HIS A 479 -15.28 0.35 1.08
N MET A 480 -14.58 -0.47 1.87
CA MET A 480 -13.24 -0.17 2.33
C MET A 480 -12.19 -0.74 1.37
N LEU A 481 -11.33 0.14 0.89
CA LEU A 481 -10.25 -0.18 -0.04
C LEU A 481 -8.90 -0.27 0.68
N GLY A 482 -7.90 -0.79 -0.03
CA GLY A 482 -6.48 -0.64 0.29
C GLY A 482 -5.80 -1.89 0.82
N LEU A 483 -6.55 -2.95 1.09
CA LEU A 483 -6.04 -4.12 1.80
C LEU A 483 -5.01 -4.91 0.98
N GLY A 484 -4.93 -4.70 -0.34
CA GLY A 484 -3.91 -5.29 -1.21
C GLY A 484 -2.72 -4.37 -1.51
N TYR A 485 -2.69 -3.16 -0.93
CA TYR A 485 -1.66 -2.16 -1.19
C TYR A 485 -0.79 -1.84 0.02
N GLN A 486 -1.36 -1.79 1.23
CA GLN A 486 -0.66 -1.35 2.44
C GLN A 486 -0.73 -2.37 3.58
N ASN A 487 0.40 -2.52 4.28
CA ASN A 487 0.51 -3.37 5.46
C ASN A 487 0.00 -2.68 6.74
N LYS A 488 -0.04 -1.33 6.76
CA LYS A 488 -0.51 -0.58 7.92
C LYS A 488 -1.97 -0.22 7.69
N THR A 489 -2.88 -1.02 8.23
CA THR A 489 -4.32 -0.79 8.12
C THR A 489 -4.95 -0.88 9.50
N ASN A 490 -5.88 0.05 9.80
CA ASN A 490 -6.61 0.02 11.05
C ASN A 490 -7.63 -1.14 11.04
N LEU A 491 -7.35 -2.18 11.83
CA LEU A 491 -8.18 -3.38 11.91
C LEU A 491 -9.61 -3.11 12.41
N GLU A 492 -9.83 -2.08 13.22
CA GLU A 492 -11.18 -1.72 13.67
C GLU A 492 -12.01 -1.16 12.52
N ASN A 493 -11.39 -0.40 11.61
CA ASN A 493 -12.06 0.06 10.40
C ASN A 493 -12.36 -1.12 9.46
N VAL A 494 -11.44 -2.07 9.34
CA VAL A 494 -11.65 -3.31 8.57
C VAL A 494 -12.85 -4.08 9.10
N LYS A 495 -12.94 -4.31 10.42
CA LYS A 495 -14.08 -5.02 11.05
C LYS A 495 -15.43 -4.30 10.87
N LYS A 496 -15.42 -2.97 10.78
CA LYS A 496 -16.65 -2.15 10.67
C LYS A 496 -17.17 -2.02 9.24
N ALA A 497 -16.31 -2.15 8.23
CA ALA A 497 -16.71 -2.00 6.84
C ALA A 497 -17.65 -3.12 6.38
N ALA A 498 -18.66 -2.76 5.56
CA ALA A 498 -19.60 -3.75 5.01
C ALA A 498 -18.92 -4.65 3.96
N VAL A 499 -18.12 -4.05 3.07
CA VAL A 499 -17.29 -4.77 2.10
C VAL A 499 -15.85 -4.31 2.26
N ILE A 500 -14.93 -5.26 2.42
CA ILE A 500 -13.49 -5.00 2.42
C ILE A 500 -12.88 -5.49 1.11
N HIS A 501 -11.95 -4.71 0.56
CA HIS A 501 -11.42 -4.94 -0.78
C HIS A 501 -9.90 -5.03 -0.74
N TYR A 502 -9.38 -6.19 -1.13
CA TYR A 502 -7.95 -6.47 -1.29
C TYR A 502 -7.43 -5.94 -2.63
N ASN A 503 -7.88 -4.76 -3.07
CA ASN A 503 -7.39 -4.13 -4.29
C ASN A 503 -5.88 -3.85 -4.16
N GLY A 504 -5.15 -4.16 -5.22
CA GLY A 504 -3.69 -4.14 -5.23
C GLY A 504 -3.07 -5.50 -5.56
N GLN A 505 -1.81 -5.69 -5.18
CA GLN A 505 -1.02 -6.89 -5.53
C GLN A 505 -1.02 -7.94 -4.41
N SER A 506 -1.16 -7.52 -3.16
CA SER A 506 -1.09 -8.41 -1.99
C SER A 506 -2.44 -9.07 -1.73
N LYS A 507 -2.77 -10.10 -2.53
CA LYS A 507 -4.02 -10.86 -2.37
C LYS A 507 -3.95 -11.82 -1.19
N PRO A 508 -5.07 -12.09 -0.51
CA PRO A 508 -5.07 -12.93 0.70
C PRO A 508 -4.69 -14.40 0.40
N TRP A 509 -4.94 -14.87 -0.82
CA TRP A 509 -4.57 -16.21 -1.29
C TRP A 509 -3.15 -16.32 -1.87
N LEU A 510 -2.34 -15.27 -1.75
CA LEU A 510 -0.94 -15.25 -2.16
C LEU A 510 -0.03 -15.12 -0.94
N ASP A 511 1.20 -15.64 -1.06
CA ASP A 511 2.22 -15.55 0.00
C ASP A 511 2.58 -14.10 0.32
N ILE A 512 2.57 -13.23 -0.69
CA ILE A 512 2.80 -11.78 -0.56
C ILE A 512 1.61 -11.00 0.04
N GLY A 513 0.52 -11.69 0.40
CA GLY A 513 -0.61 -11.14 1.14
C GLY A 513 -0.22 -10.75 2.56
N PHE A 514 -0.90 -9.75 3.13
CA PHE A 514 -0.61 -9.32 4.49
C PHE A 514 -1.22 -10.28 5.51
N GLU A 515 -0.39 -10.91 6.33
CA GLU A 515 -0.80 -11.96 7.28
C GLU A 515 -1.91 -11.52 8.23
N HIS A 516 -1.83 -10.31 8.78
CA HIS A 516 -2.83 -9.77 9.70
C HIS A 516 -4.20 -9.47 9.04
N LEU A 517 -4.28 -9.40 7.72
CA LEU A 517 -5.53 -9.21 6.96
C LEU A 517 -6.07 -10.51 6.36
N ARG A 518 -5.24 -11.55 6.26
CA ARG A 518 -5.61 -12.86 5.68
C ARG A 518 -6.79 -13.54 6.41
N PRO A 519 -6.90 -13.50 7.76
CA PRO A 519 -8.01 -14.13 8.49
C PRO A 519 -9.42 -13.67 8.09
N PHE A 520 -9.57 -12.41 7.64
CA PHE A 520 -10.88 -11.91 7.19
C PHE A 520 -11.36 -12.61 5.91
N TRP A 521 -10.44 -13.12 5.09
CA TRP A 521 -10.73 -13.85 3.87
C TRP A 521 -10.75 -15.37 4.10
N THR A 522 -9.76 -15.92 4.82
CA THR A 522 -9.64 -17.38 5.01
C THR A 522 -10.76 -17.99 5.83
N LYS A 523 -11.42 -17.22 6.69
CA LYS A 523 -12.59 -17.70 7.45
C LYS A 523 -13.76 -18.16 6.56
N TYR A 524 -13.80 -17.74 5.29
CA TYR A 524 -14.82 -18.14 4.30
C TYR A 524 -14.34 -19.26 3.36
N VAL A 525 -13.12 -19.78 3.54
CA VAL A 525 -12.62 -20.95 2.83
C VAL A 525 -13.06 -22.21 3.58
N ASN A 526 -13.77 -23.11 2.90
CA ASN A 526 -14.17 -24.38 3.48
C ASN A 526 -13.01 -25.41 3.42
N TYR A 527 -12.14 -25.40 4.43
CA TYR A 527 -11.02 -26.34 4.53
C TYR A 527 -11.43 -27.81 4.74
N SER A 528 -12.70 -28.07 5.09
CA SER A 528 -13.22 -29.45 5.16
C SER A 528 -13.63 -30.00 3.79
N ASN A 529 -13.71 -29.15 2.76
CA ASN A 529 -14.01 -29.58 1.40
C ASN A 529 -12.85 -30.41 0.82
N ASP A 530 -13.17 -31.54 0.19
CA ASP A 530 -12.17 -32.48 -0.32
C ASP A 530 -11.25 -31.87 -1.40
N PHE A 531 -11.76 -31.00 -2.26
CA PHE A 531 -10.93 -30.35 -3.27
C PHE A 531 -9.97 -29.34 -2.64
N VAL A 532 -10.46 -28.55 -1.66
CA VAL A 532 -9.65 -27.55 -0.94
C VAL A 532 -8.52 -28.24 -0.16
N ARG A 533 -8.85 -29.29 0.60
CA ARG A 533 -7.89 -30.07 1.39
C ARG A 533 -6.85 -30.76 0.50
N ASN A 534 -7.30 -31.50 -0.53
CA ASN A 534 -6.38 -32.28 -1.36
C ASN A 534 -5.54 -31.43 -2.31
N CYS A 535 -5.92 -30.18 -2.55
CA CYS A 535 -5.10 -29.23 -3.31
C CYS A 535 -4.24 -28.33 -2.41
N HIS A 536 -4.19 -28.59 -1.09
CA HIS A 536 -3.32 -27.87 -0.15
C HIS A 536 -3.50 -26.34 -0.25
N ILE A 537 -4.75 -25.89 -0.29
CA ILE A 537 -5.06 -24.47 -0.42
C ILE A 537 -4.58 -23.72 0.83
N LEU A 538 -3.54 -22.89 0.67
CA LEU A 538 -2.95 -22.07 1.72
C LEU A 538 -2.33 -22.87 2.89
N GLU A 539 -1.90 -24.11 2.62
CA GLU A 539 -1.03 -24.90 3.51
C GLU A 539 0.46 -24.60 3.30
#